data_AF-A0A0P5ZMB6-F1
#
_entry.id   AF-A0A0P5ZMB6-F1
#
_cell.length_a   1.000
_cell.length_b   1.000
_cell.length_c   1.000
_cell.angle_alpha   90.00
_cell.angle_beta   90.00
_cell.angle_gamma   90.00
#
_symmetry.space_group_name_H-M   'P 1'
#
loop_
_entity.id
_entity.type
_entity.pdbx_description
1 polymer ?
#
loop_
_entity_poly.entity_id
_entity_poly.type
_entity_poly.pdbx_seq_one_letter_code
_entity_poly.pdbx_strand_id
1 'polypeptide(L)'
;MMAGCTRACRVKIEMLFTFISYFVLISIQGVASKGCEIPPVVRGTWFYRENGEYHTTEINGDSMTGRGNCLSSHHSHHVNYTFVFLDEQTTCYHCVKFFVRTVNILDKVESGCKTLRDKSPSLNSICDGINPDQQLISLFAENFVPVNCRSGLEGVWQFAYQNRFRFTGECSHPGNVIQSCQTPGSQFLITNQKFTISYRKCDGMSESLDGTVEFSCLGDWFVGKNHYFAVANTKESRKDEKFRCFLKNRDDDEYMGKSITPECNTLKSPEDSPERYRMTPVKSETVTPGCNLPLNFSGHWINTANIDADVYINQTHIVETWHPDIGRSRKTVYVCKESRDSRILLTRLNVDGCQKDYICYDIVPRHHNIIRYRKGLAMIKDDFHTVCSWTQFPAKNAWKYDLFLARDPVPIRCPVAGKFKFTQKGDIKFETRILGGVTDSPRPDIYCKENISDFSVCDAEQKEMWIDEHYCLSVDYKGRPVDIYSIDILYFERCLVFAAY
;
A
#
# COMPACT_ATOMS: atom_id res chain seq x y z
N MET A 1 82.91 -50.28 -10.09
CA MET A 1 81.53 -50.02 -10.54
C MET A 1 80.96 -48.88 -9.71
N MET A 2 80.45 -47.86 -10.41
CA MET A 2 79.46 -46.85 -10.00
C MET A 2 79.61 -46.15 -8.64
N ALA A 3 79.91 -44.84 -8.71
CA ALA A 3 79.45 -43.86 -7.73
C ALA A 3 78.44 -42.94 -8.43
N GLY A 4 77.20 -42.92 -7.95
CA GLY A 4 76.15 -42.06 -8.46
C GLY A 4 75.39 -41.43 -7.30
N CYS A 5 75.39 -40.09 -7.23
CA CYS A 5 74.29 -39.32 -6.65
C CYS A 5 74.45 -37.82 -7.00
N THR A 6 73.32 -37.11 -7.04
CA THR A 6 73.15 -35.64 -6.96
C THR A 6 73.21 -34.80 -8.25
N ARG A 7 72.12 -34.80 -9.05
CA ARG A 7 71.75 -33.65 -9.92
C ARG A 7 70.28 -33.20 -9.85
N ALA A 8 69.40 -33.90 -9.13
CA ALA A 8 67.97 -33.58 -9.16
C ALA A 8 67.49 -32.53 -8.13
N CYS A 9 68.28 -32.18 -7.10
CA CYS A 9 67.84 -31.25 -6.05
C CYS A 9 68.12 -29.76 -6.33
N ARG A 10 69.06 -29.42 -7.23
CA ARG A 10 69.45 -28.02 -7.46
C ARG A 10 68.48 -27.23 -8.35
N VAL A 11 67.75 -27.89 -9.25
CA VAL A 11 66.88 -27.21 -10.23
C VAL A 11 65.53 -26.77 -9.62
N LYS A 12 65.06 -27.43 -8.55
CA LYS A 12 63.78 -27.07 -7.90
C LYS A 12 63.85 -25.82 -7.01
N ILE A 13 65.03 -25.46 -6.49
CA ILE A 13 65.17 -24.31 -5.58
C ILE A 13 65.30 -22.99 -6.36
N GLU A 14 65.99 -22.99 -7.51
CA GLU A 14 66.11 -21.77 -8.32
C GLU A 14 64.79 -21.36 -8.99
N MET A 15 63.97 -22.33 -9.44
CA MET A 15 62.64 -22.00 -9.99
C MET A 15 61.69 -21.40 -8.95
N LEU A 16 61.81 -21.80 -7.68
CA LEU A 16 60.95 -21.28 -6.60
C LEU A 16 61.32 -19.82 -6.28
N PHE A 17 62.61 -19.47 -6.28
CA PHE A 17 63.08 -18.11 -6.01
C PHE A 17 62.72 -17.13 -7.13
N THR A 18 62.75 -17.57 -8.40
CA THR A 18 62.28 -16.74 -9.53
C THR A 18 60.76 -16.53 -9.50
N PHE A 19 59.97 -17.53 -9.06
CA PHE A 19 58.52 -17.38 -8.94
C PHE A 19 58.12 -16.45 -7.78
N ILE A 20 58.83 -16.52 -6.64
CA ILE A 20 58.58 -15.65 -5.49
C ILE A 20 59.03 -14.20 -5.81
N SER A 21 60.14 -14.02 -6.52
CA SER A 21 60.58 -12.69 -6.98
C SER A 21 59.58 -12.05 -7.96
N TYR A 22 58.98 -12.84 -8.86
CA TYR A 22 57.95 -12.36 -9.78
C TYR A 22 56.62 -12.03 -9.05
N PHE A 23 56.25 -12.80 -8.03
CA PHE A 23 55.07 -12.51 -7.20
C PHE A 23 55.25 -11.28 -6.29
N VAL A 24 56.45 -11.04 -5.77
CA VAL A 24 56.74 -9.84 -4.96
C VAL A 24 56.77 -8.58 -5.83
N LEU A 25 57.20 -8.67 -7.09
CA LEU A 25 57.13 -7.55 -8.04
C LEU A 25 55.71 -7.23 -8.52
N ILE A 26 54.80 -8.21 -8.60
CA ILE A 26 53.38 -7.98 -8.90
C ILE A 26 52.65 -7.35 -7.69
N SER A 27 53.18 -7.50 -6.47
CA SER A 27 52.59 -6.97 -5.24
C SER A 27 52.88 -5.48 -4.99
N ILE A 28 53.67 -4.83 -5.86
CA ILE A 28 54.01 -3.38 -5.76
C ILE A 28 53.32 -2.56 -6.87
N GLN A 29 52.31 -3.13 -7.55
CA GLN A 29 51.31 -2.27 -8.17
C GLN A 29 50.51 -1.64 -7.05
N GLY A 30 50.87 -0.39 -6.73
CA GLY A 30 50.24 0.42 -5.73
C GLY A 30 48.72 0.30 -5.84
N VAL A 31 48.08 0.23 -4.68
CA VAL A 31 46.66 0.58 -4.54
C VAL A 31 46.54 1.99 -5.08
N ALA A 32 46.24 2.11 -6.38
CA ALA A 32 45.74 3.33 -6.95
C ALA A 32 44.51 3.66 -6.11
N SER A 33 44.56 4.79 -5.41
CA SER A 33 43.42 5.39 -4.74
C SER A 33 42.20 5.18 -5.63
N LYS A 34 41.19 4.42 -5.17
CA LYS A 34 39.93 4.29 -5.90
C LYS A 34 39.40 5.72 -6.02
N GLY A 35 39.50 6.29 -7.22
CA GLY A 35 38.84 7.55 -7.56
C GLY A 35 37.36 7.45 -7.20
N CYS A 36 36.74 8.57 -6.85
CA CYS A 36 35.30 8.58 -6.57
C CYS A 36 34.54 8.05 -7.80
N GLU A 37 33.84 6.93 -7.64
CA GLU A 37 32.97 6.38 -8.68
C GLU A 37 31.50 6.62 -8.30
N ILE A 38 30.82 7.39 -9.13
CA ILE A 38 29.39 7.67 -9.01
C ILE A 38 28.63 6.46 -9.51
N PRO A 39 27.63 5.91 -8.80
CA PRO A 39 26.94 4.68 -9.20
C PRO A 39 25.99 4.90 -10.39
N PRO A 40 25.76 3.87 -11.24
CA PRO A 40 24.91 3.99 -12.43
C PRO A 40 23.51 4.53 -12.21
N VAL A 41 22.91 4.31 -11.03
CA VAL A 41 21.56 4.79 -10.70
C VAL A 41 21.46 6.33 -10.59
N VAL A 42 22.58 7.02 -10.36
CA VAL A 42 22.65 8.48 -10.28
C VAL A 42 23.16 9.09 -11.61
N ARG A 43 23.82 8.29 -12.46
CA ARG A 43 24.37 8.74 -13.74
C ARG A 43 23.26 9.10 -14.73
N GLY A 44 23.58 9.98 -15.67
CA GLY A 44 22.70 10.39 -16.76
C GLY A 44 22.45 11.90 -16.80
N THR A 45 21.53 12.29 -17.67
CA THR A 45 21.14 13.69 -17.87
C THR A 45 19.85 13.99 -17.13
N TRP A 46 19.90 15.00 -16.27
CA TRP A 46 18.84 15.35 -15.35
C TRP A 46 18.39 16.79 -15.54
N PHE A 47 17.08 16.96 -15.74
CA PHE A 47 16.42 18.26 -15.84
C PHE A 47 15.76 18.63 -14.52
N TYR A 48 15.92 19.87 -14.06
CA TYR A 48 15.30 20.34 -12.83
C TYR A 48 15.08 21.85 -12.86
N ARG A 49 14.30 22.32 -11.90
CA ARG A 49 14.10 23.75 -11.65
C ARG A 49 14.57 24.09 -10.24
N GLU A 50 15.33 25.16 -10.13
CA GLU A 50 15.90 25.64 -8.87
C GLU A 50 15.87 27.17 -8.89
N ASN A 51 15.40 27.80 -7.81
CA ASN A 51 15.30 29.27 -7.68
C ASN A 51 14.56 29.97 -8.85
N GLY A 52 13.60 29.28 -9.45
CA GLY A 52 12.80 29.79 -10.57
C GLY A 52 13.42 29.57 -11.96
N GLU A 53 14.69 29.17 -12.04
CA GLU A 53 15.43 28.92 -13.28
C GLU A 53 15.47 27.43 -13.62
N TYR A 54 15.54 27.12 -14.92
CA TYR A 54 15.61 25.76 -15.43
C TYR A 54 17.06 25.39 -15.70
N HIS A 55 17.45 24.21 -15.22
CA HIS A 55 18.80 23.71 -15.36
C HIS A 55 18.79 22.29 -15.91
N THR A 56 19.92 21.92 -16.51
CA THR A 56 20.21 20.55 -16.93
C THR A 56 21.61 20.23 -16.47
N THR A 57 21.77 19.07 -15.83
CA THR A 57 23.08 18.58 -15.36
C THR A 57 23.30 17.18 -15.87
N GLU A 58 24.51 16.91 -16.36
CA GLU A 58 24.96 15.59 -16.72
C GLU A 58 25.86 15.06 -15.61
N ILE A 59 25.56 13.84 -15.15
CA ILE A 59 26.31 13.15 -14.12
C ILE A 59 26.96 11.92 -14.75
N ASN A 60 28.28 11.95 -14.82
CA ASN A 60 29.11 10.90 -15.39
C ASN A 60 29.61 9.94 -14.30
N GLY A 61 30.53 9.03 -14.64
CA GLY A 61 31.13 8.12 -13.67
C GLY A 61 31.96 8.82 -12.59
N ASP A 62 32.46 10.01 -12.87
CA ASP A 62 33.47 10.71 -12.06
C ASP A 62 33.23 12.23 -11.96
N SER A 63 32.21 12.80 -12.61
CA SER A 63 32.04 14.25 -12.73
C SER A 63 30.57 14.67 -12.84
N MET A 64 30.30 15.94 -12.54
CA MET A 64 28.97 16.55 -12.64
C MET A 64 29.07 17.94 -13.27
N THR A 65 28.22 18.20 -14.27
CA THR A 65 28.18 19.51 -14.96
C THR A 65 27.95 20.65 -13.96
N GLY A 66 28.82 21.67 -14.00
CA GLY A 66 28.75 22.84 -13.14
C GLY A 66 29.24 22.63 -11.70
N ARG A 67 29.77 21.44 -11.36
CA ARG A 67 30.34 21.15 -10.03
C ARG A 67 31.76 20.55 -10.09
N GLY A 68 32.14 19.96 -11.23
CA GLY A 68 33.50 19.48 -11.49
C GLY A 68 33.69 17.98 -11.21
N ASN A 69 34.90 17.59 -10.81
CA ASN A 69 35.31 16.20 -10.61
C ASN A 69 34.97 15.70 -9.21
N CYS A 70 34.54 14.45 -9.09
CA CYS A 70 34.24 13.84 -7.80
C CYS A 70 35.52 13.45 -7.07
N LEU A 71 35.65 13.89 -5.83
CA LEU A 71 36.79 13.58 -4.96
C LEU A 71 36.48 12.48 -3.97
N SER A 72 35.27 12.48 -3.42
CA SER A 72 34.86 11.48 -2.42
C SER A 72 33.37 11.21 -2.49
N SER A 73 33.01 9.96 -2.19
CA SER A 73 31.63 9.51 -2.08
C SER A 73 31.39 8.88 -0.70
N HIS A 74 30.18 9.09 -0.18
CA HIS A 74 29.67 8.38 0.98
C HIS A 74 28.29 7.83 0.67
N HIS A 75 28.11 6.55 0.94
CA HIS A 75 26.90 5.80 0.63
C HIS A 75 26.17 5.48 1.92
N SER A 76 24.88 5.84 2.01
CA SER A 76 24.05 5.51 3.17
C SER A 76 22.80 4.77 2.71
N HIS A 77 22.54 3.61 3.32
CA HIS A 77 21.33 2.80 3.10
C HIS A 77 21.05 2.41 1.64
N HIS A 78 22.06 2.43 0.75
CA HIS A 78 21.94 2.11 -0.70
C HIS A 78 21.02 3.04 -1.54
N VAL A 79 20.38 4.03 -0.93
CA VAL A 79 19.47 4.97 -1.61
C VAL A 79 19.95 6.42 -1.53
N ASN A 80 20.77 6.74 -0.53
CA ASN A 80 21.26 8.09 -0.27
C ASN A 80 22.75 8.16 -0.57
N TYR A 81 23.13 9.14 -1.40
CA TYR A 81 24.49 9.30 -1.88
C TYR A 81 24.96 10.72 -1.61
N THR A 82 26.06 10.86 -0.88
CA THR A 82 26.70 12.16 -0.65
C THR A 82 28.01 12.19 -1.42
N PHE A 83 28.19 13.19 -2.27
CA PHE A 83 29.39 13.39 -3.07
C PHE A 83 30.01 14.74 -2.77
N VAL A 84 31.34 14.77 -2.81
CA VAL A 84 32.12 16.02 -2.82
C VAL A 84 32.71 16.19 -4.21
N PHE A 85 32.35 17.29 -4.85
CA PHE A 85 32.88 17.71 -6.14
C PHE A 85 33.86 18.86 -5.96
N LEU A 86 34.88 18.90 -6.82
CA LEU A 86 35.83 20.00 -6.96
C LEU A 86 35.74 20.56 -8.37
N ASP A 87 35.39 21.83 -8.46
CA ASP A 87 35.60 22.61 -9.67
C ASP A 87 37.02 23.17 -9.65
N GLU A 88 37.89 22.58 -10.48
CA GLU A 88 39.30 22.96 -10.60
C GLU A 88 39.48 24.37 -11.16
N GLN A 89 38.51 24.90 -11.92
CA GLN A 89 38.60 26.25 -12.51
C GLN A 89 38.40 27.33 -11.45
N THR A 90 37.47 27.11 -10.53
CA THR A 90 37.14 28.06 -9.46
C THR A 90 37.75 27.68 -8.11
N THR A 91 38.44 26.54 -8.03
CA THR A 91 38.96 25.92 -6.79
C THR A 91 37.88 25.76 -5.71
N CYS A 92 36.66 25.47 -6.16
CA CYS A 92 35.49 25.44 -5.31
C CYS A 92 35.04 24.00 -5.00
N TYR A 93 34.77 23.73 -3.72
CA TYR A 93 34.21 22.47 -3.26
C TYR A 93 32.68 22.57 -3.11
N HIS A 94 31.98 21.59 -3.66
CA HIS A 94 30.54 21.43 -3.55
C HIS A 94 30.21 20.09 -2.91
N CYS A 95 29.37 20.08 -1.86
CA CYS A 95 28.76 18.87 -1.37
C CYS A 95 27.36 18.72 -1.95
N VAL A 96 27.09 17.60 -2.61
CA VAL A 96 25.78 17.28 -3.17
C VAL A 96 25.30 15.96 -2.59
N LYS A 97 24.10 15.98 -2.02
CA LYS A 97 23.44 14.79 -1.50
C LYS A 97 22.24 14.46 -2.38
N PHE A 98 22.29 13.28 -3.00
CA PHE A 98 21.20 12.72 -3.78
C PHE A 98 20.39 11.70 -2.98
N PHE A 99 19.09 11.72 -3.20
CA PHE A 99 18.13 10.73 -2.73
C PHE A 99 17.49 10.09 -3.95
N VAL A 100 17.78 8.82 -4.18
CA VAL A 100 17.17 8.08 -5.30
C VAL A 100 15.71 7.80 -4.95
N ARG A 101 14.76 8.44 -5.65
CA ARG A 101 13.33 8.15 -5.47
C ARG A 101 12.92 6.98 -6.33
N THR A 102 13.24 7.06 -7.62
CA THR A 102 12.96 6.02 -8.61
C THR A 102 14.09 6.02 -9.65
N VAL A 103 14.01 5.11 -10.63
CA VAL A 103 14.97 5.07 -11.75
C VAL A 103 14.95 6.34 -12.62
N ASN A 104 13.88 7.16 -12.54
CA ASN A 104 13.71 8.36 -13.36
C ASN A 104 13.69 9.65 -12.54
N ILE A 105 13.73 9.56 -11.21
CA ILE A 105 13.56 10.70 -10.30
C ILE A 105 14.62 10.64 -9.19
N LEU A 106 15.40 11.72 -9.08
CA LEU A 106 16.28 11.97 -7.95
C LEU A 106 15.81 13.22 -7.23
N ASP A 107 15.96 13.27 -5.91
CA ASP A 107 15.99 14.54 -5.21
C ASP A 107 17.44 14.89 -4.86
N LYS A 108 17.80 16.18 -4.89
CA LYS A 108 19.09 16.68 -4.40
C LYS A 108 18.92 17.76 -3.34
N VAL A 109 19.94 17.87 -2.48
CA VAL A 109 20.30 19.09 -1.77
C VAL A 109 21.79 19.29 -1.91
N GLU A 110 22.19 20.56 -2.01
CA GLU A 110 23.58 20.93 -2.21
C GLU A 110 24.00 22.06 -1.30
N SER A 111 25.27 22.06 -0.92
CA SER A 111 25.91 23.19 -0.25
C SER A 111 26.31 24.24 -1.27
N GLY A 112 26.37 25.50 -0.82
CA GLY A 112 27.05 26.55 -1.56
C GLY A 112 28.55 26.26 -1.76
N CYS A 113 29.19 27.08 -2.58
CA CYS A 113 30.62 27.00 -2.86
C CYS A 113 31.46 27.19 -1.58
N LYS A 114 32.36 26.24 -1.27
CA LYS A 114 33.32 26.36 -0.16
C LYS A 114 34.75 26.36 -0.70
N THR A 115 35.54 27.35 -0.29
CA THR A 115 36.99 27.41 -0.52
C THR A 115 37.73 27.09 0.77
N LEU A 116 38.61 26.08 0.75
CA LEU A 116 39.42 25.69 1.89
C LEU A 116 40.78 26.36 1.79
N ARG A 117 41.14 27.19 2.79
CA ARG A 117 42.42 27.91 2.80
C ARG A 117 43.59 27.08 3.34
N ASP A 118 43.38 26.22 4.35
CA ASP A 118 44.48 25.50 5.04
C ASP A 118 44.09 24.13 5.65
N LYS A 119 42.96 23.53 5.26
CA LYS A 119 42.53 22.20 5.76
C LYS A 119 42.39 21.21 4.61
N SER A 120 42.84 19.96 4.82
CA SER A 120 42.56 18.85 3.91
C SER A 120 41.05 18.67 3.76
N PRO A 121 40.51 18.54 2.53
CA PRO A 121 39.08 18.39 2.31
C PRO A 121 38.59 17.10 2.98
N SER A 122 37.71 17.26 3.98
CA SER A 122 36.99 16.14 4.59
C SER A 122 35.50 16.27 4.31
N LEU A 123 34.82 15.14 4.16
CA LEU A 123 33.41 15.10 3.79
C LEU A 123 32.55 15.91 4.77
N ASN A 124 32.79 15.80 6.07
CA ASN A 124 32.10 16.60 7.08
C ASN A 124 32.35 18.09 6.87
N SER A 125 33.62 18.54 6.82
CA SER A 125 33.94 19.97 6.69
C SER A 125 33.29 20.68 5.48
N ILE A 126 33.08 19.94 4.38
CA ILE A 126 32.46 20.47 3.17
C ILE A 126 30.93 20.36 3.28
N CYS A 127 30.40 19.22 3.73
CA CYS A 127 28.96 18.95 3.79
C CYS A 127 28.24 19.59 4.99
N ASP A 128 28.95 20.12 5.99
CA ASP A 128 28.35 20.78 7.18
C ASP A 128 27.45 21.98 6.83
N GLY A 129 27.52 22.49 5.59
CA GLY A 129 26.69 23.60 5.13
C GLY A 129 25.29 23.20 4.64
N ILE A 130 24.98 21.91 4.56
CA ILE A 130 23.67 21.43 4.13
C ILE A 130 22.72 21.47 5.33
N ASN A 131 21.71 22.34 5.27
CA ASN A 131 20.69 22.41 6.30
C ASN A 131 19.75 21.20 6.17
N PRO A 132 19.48 20.44 7.25
CA PRO A 132 18.49 19.35 7.22
C PRO A 132 17.08 19.79 6.78
N ASP A 133 16.71 21.07 7.00
CA ASP A 133 15.41 21.62 6.62
C ASP A 133 15.40 22.25 5.21
N GLN A 134 16.50 22.12 4.46
CA GLN A 134 16.58 22.63 3.09
C GLN A 134 15.57 21.91 2.19
N GLN A 135 14.86 22.68 1.37
CA GLN A 135 13.89 22.11 0.43
C GLN A 135 14.62 21.25 -0.62
N LEU A 136 14.15 20.02 -0.78
CA LEU A 136 14.68 19.10 -1.79
C LEU A 136 14.35 19.61 -3.19
N ILE A 137 15.30 19.49 -4.12
CA ILE A 137 15.12 19.82 -5.53
C ILE A 137 14.94 18.52 -6.30
N SER A 138 13.84 18.39 -7.03
CA SER A 138 13.53 17.18 -7.81
C SER A 138 14.11 17.26 -9.22
N LEU A 139 14.82 16.21 -9.61
CA LEU A 139 15.51 16.01 -10.87
C LEU A 139 14.79 14.93 -11.67
N PHE A 140 14.50 15.22 -12.93
CA PHE A 140 13.83 14.32 -13.87
C PHE A 140 14.82 13.80 -14.90
N ALA A 141 14.88 12.49 -15.08
CA ALA A 141 15.69 11.89 -16.14
C ALA A 141 15.18 12.33 -17.52
N GLU A 142 16.06 12.87 -18.36
CA GLU A 142 15.67 13.26 -19.72
C GLU A 142 15.35 12.06 -20.59
N ASN A 143 16.18 11.01 -20.47
CA ASN A 143 16.03 9.72 -21.14
C ASN A 143 15.35 8.72 -20.20
N PHE A 144 14.12 9.02 -19.80
CA PHE A 144 13.38 8.20 -18.84
C PHE A 144 12.92 6.86 -19.44
N VAL A 145 12.79 5.86 -18.58
CA VAL A 145 12.19 4.56 -18.89
C VAL A 145 10.77 4.51 -18.29
N PRO A 146 9.70 4.43 -19.10
CA PRO A 146 8.34 4.39 -18.57
C PRO A 146 8.12 3.23 -17.60
N VAL A 147 7.52 3.51 -16.45
CA VAL A 147 7.19 2.52 -15.42
C VAL A 147 5.68 2.34 -15.31
N ASN A 148 5.24 1.32 -14.57
CA ASN A 148 3.81 1.04 -14.41
C ASN A 148 3.13 2.11 -13.55
N CYS A 149 2.02 2.67 -14.03
CA CYS A 149 1.20 3.67 -13.35
C CYS A 149 0.37 3.11 -12.19
N ARG A 150 0.19 1.79 -12.13
CA ARG A 150 -0.71 1.11 -11.18
C ARG A 150 -0.44 1.49 -9.72
N SER A 151 0.82 1.64 -9.33
CA SER A 151 1.18 2.04 -7.97
C SER A 151 0.72 3.46 -7.66
N GLY A 152 0.85 4.41 -8.61
CA GLY A 152 0.48 5.83 -8.45
C GLY A 152 -1.02 6.13 -8.65
N LEU A 153 -1.62 5.57 -9.70
CA LEU A 153 -2.99 5.82 -10.11
C LEU A 153 -3.48 4.67 -11.00
N GLU A 154 -4.51 3.95 -10.56
CA GLU A 154 -5.25 2.95 -11.33
C GLU A 154 -6.74 3.33 -11.30
N GLY A 155 -7.48 3.08 -12.39
CA GLY A 155 -8.93 3.30 -12.42
C GLY A 155 -9.41 4.37 -13.39
N VAL A 156 -10.72 4.51 -13.44
CA VAL A 156 -11.42 5.60 -14.13
C VAL A 156 -12.01 6.52 -13.09
N TRP A 157 -11.70 7.81 -13.19
CA TRP A 157 -12.08 8.80 -12.21
C TRP A 157 -12.74 9.97 -12.93
N GLN A 158 -13.94 10.32 -12.51
CA GLN A 158 -14.47 11.64 -12.81
C GLN A 158 -13.82 12.63 -11.85
N PHE A 159 -13.58 13.86 -12.31
CA PHE A 159 -12.98 14.86 -11.43
C PHE A 159 -13.55 16.25 -11.62
N ALA A 160 -13.64 16.98 -10.52
CA ALA A 160 -13.72 18.44 -10.54
C ALA A 160 -12.32 19.00 -10.29
N TYR A 161 -11.98 20.14 -10.86
CA TYR A 161 -10.66 20.73 -10.67
C TYR A 161 -10.70 22.22 -10.40
N GLN A 162 -9.74 22.67 -9.61
CA GLN A 162 -9.47 24.07 -9.34
C GLN A 162 -8.03 24.37 -9.72
N ASN A 163 -7.82 25.46 -10.46
CA ASN A 163 -6.49 25.98 -10.75
C ASN A 163 -6.35 27.37 -10.15
N ARG A 164 -5.60 27.49 -9.04
CA ARG A 164 -5.46 28.72 -8.25
C ARG A 164 -4.83 29.89 -9.04
N PHE A 165 -4.22 29.62 -10.19
CA PHE A 165 -3.51 30.60 -11.01
C PHE A 165 -4.23 31.01 -12.29
N ARG A 166 -5.33 30.33 -12.64
CA ARG A 166 -6.10 30.61 -13.87
C ARG A 166 -7.48 31.16 -13.58
N PHE A 167 -8.23 30.53 -12.68
CA PHE A 167 -9.60 30.96 -12.43
C PHE A 167 -10.02 30.76 -10.97
N THR A 168 -11.03 31.52 -10.57
CA THR A 168 -11.67 31.39 -9.26
C THR A 168 -12.80 30.38 -9.31
N GLY A 169 -12.89 29.54 -8.27
CA GLY A 169 -13.89 28.47 -8.18
C GLY A 169 -13.40 27.13 -8.70
N GLU A 170 -14.33 26.18 -8.82
CA GLU A 170 -14.02 24.81 -9.19
C GLU A 170 -14.81 24.41 -10.44
N CYS A 171 -14.11 23.90 -11.45
CA CYS A 171 -14.68 23.42 -12.69
C CYS A 171 -15.09 21.95 -12.52
N SER A 172 -16.40 21.71 -12.43
CA SER A 172 -17.00 20.37 -12.40
C SER A 172 -17.80 20.14 -13.68
N HIS A 173 -17.33 19.23 -14.53
CA HIS A 173 -17.98 18.87 -15.78
C HIS A 173 -18.00 17.33 -15.93
N PRO A 174 -19.10 16.70 -16.37
CA PRO A 174 -19.21 15.24 -16.46
C PRO A 174 -18.19 14.59 -17.42
N GLY A 175 -17.76 15.32 -18.43
CA GLY A 175 -16.70 14.88 -19.35
C GLY A 175 -15.27 15.01 -18.83
N ASN A 176 -15.05 15.54 -17.61
CA ASN A 176 -13.74 15.55 -16.97
C ASN A 176 -13.43 14.15 -16.45
N VAL A 177 -12.53 13.43 -17.13
CA VAL A 177 -12.23 12.04 -16.82
C VAL A 177 -10.74 11.79 -16.83
N ILE A 178 -10.25 11.10 -15.80
CA ILE A 178 -8.91 10.51 -15.76
C ILE A 178 -9.07 9.00 -15.99
N GLN A 179 -8.33 8.48 -16.96
CA GLN A 179 -8.35 7.07 -17.31
C GLN A 179 -6.94 6.50 -17.21
N SER A 180 -6.71 5.69 -16.17
CA SER A 180 -5.46 4.97 -15.92
C SER A 180 -5.75 3.47 -15.88
N CYS A 181 -6.04 2.94 -17.06
CA CYS A 181 -6.45 1.56 -17.25
C CYS A 181 -5.35 0.72 -17.88
N GLN A 182 -5.24 -0.51 -17.42
CA GLN A 182 -4.35 -1.49 -18.03
C GLN A 182 -4.79 -1.75 -19.47
N THR A 183 -3.92 -1.46 -20.43
CA THR A 183 -4.15 -1.87 -21.82
C THR A 183 -3.68 -3.30 -21.99
N PRO A 184 -4.47 -4.19 -22.63
CA PRO A 184 -4.00 -5.53 -22.98
C PRO A 184 -2.82 -5.37 -23.93
N GLY A 185 -1.60 -5.61 -23.45
CA GLY A 185 -0.46 -5.84 -24.34
C GLY A 185 -0.44 -7.30 -24.79
N SER A 186 0.68 -7.75 -25.36
CA SER A 186 0.84 -9.17 -25.71
C SER A 186 0.51 -10.07 -24.51
N GLN A 187 0.14 -11.33 -24.79
CA GLN A 187 -0.25 -12.38 -23.83
C GLN A 187 0.65 -12.57 -22.57
N PHE A 188 1.80 -11.89 -22.48
CA PHE A 188 2.73 -11.89 -21.34
C PHE A 188 3.07 -10.51 -20.75
N LEU A 189 2.60 -9.40 -21.34
CA LEU A 189 2.96 -8.04 -20.90
C LEU A 189 1.73 -7.13 -20.93
N ILE A 190 1.20 -6.79 -19.77
CA ILE A 190 0.16 -5.77 -19.62
C ILE A 190 0.87 -4.43 -19.45
N THR A 191 0.88 -3.59 -20.48
CA THR A 191 1.59 -2.30 -20.47
C THR A 191 0.70 -1.21 -19.89
N ASN A 192 0.77 -0.96 -18.59
CA ASN A 192 0.10 0.16 -17.94
C ASN A 192 1.10 1.29 -17.62
N GLN A 193 1.78 1.81 -18.65
CA GLN A 193 2.83 2.83 -18.49
C GLN A 193 2.33 4.26 -18.71
N LYS A 194 1.07 4.40 -19.12
CA LYS A 194 0.48 5.67 -19.53
C LYS A 194 -0.94 5.81 -19.02
N PHE A 195 -1.36 7.04 -18.80
CA PHE A 195 -2.75 7.39 -18.51
C PHE A 195 -3.12 8.70 -19.18
N THR A 196 -4.41 8.96 -19.31
CA THR A 196 -4.93 10.18 -19.94
C THR A 196 -5.78 10.98 -18.97
N ILE A 197 -5.64 12.30 -19.01
CA ILE A 197 -6.54 13.25 -18.36
C ILE A 197 -7.28 14.03 -19.45
N SER A 198 -8.60 13.90 -19.47
CA SER A 198 -9.48 14.65 -20.37
C SER A 198 -10.15 15.77 -19.59
N TYR A 199 -9.92 17.00 -20.02
CA TYR A 199 -10.56 18.21 -19.49
C TYR A 199 -11.65 18.67 -20.45
N ARG A 200 -12.72 19.24 -19.89
CA ARG A 200 -13.78 19.92 -20.61
C ARG A 200 -14.00 21.31 -20.06
N LYS A 201 -14.38 22.21 -20.97
CA LYS A 201 -14.73 23.58 -20.63
C LYS A 201 -15.96 23.61 -19.72
N CYS A 202 -15.90 24.36 -18.63
CA CYS A 202 -17.02 24.59 -17.72
C CYS A 202 -17.79 25.85 -18.09
N ASP A 203 -19.11 25.80 -17.94
CA ASP A 203 -19.99 26.94 -18.18
C ASP A 203 -19.66 28.09 -17.21
N GLY A 204 -19.56 29.31 -17.75
CA GLY A 204 -19.19 30.49 -16.97
C GLY A 204 -17.70 30.61 -16.62
N MET A 205 -16.84 29.68 -17.04
CA MET A 205 -15.39 29.70 -16.79
C MET A 205 -14.59 29.71 -18.10
N SER A 206 -14.28 30.91 -18.61
CA SER A 206 -13.58 31.07 -19.90
C SER A 206 -12.18 30.44 -19.94
N GLU A 207 -11.46 30.45 -18.81
CA GLU A 207 -10.10 29.91 -18.68
C GLU A 207 -10.03 28.43 -18.29
N SER A 208 -11.18 27.75 -18.25
CA SER A 208 -11.21 26.30 -18.06
C SER A 208 -10.58 25.58 -19.27
N LEU A 209 -9.89 24.48 -18.99
CA LEU A 209 -9.19 23.67 -19.97
C LEU A 209 -10.19 22.84 -20.80
N ASP A 210 -9.91 22.69 -22.10
CA ASP A 210 -10.59 21.74 -22.97
C ASP A 210 -9.55 20.99 -23.80
N GLY A 211 -9.51 19.67 -23.65
CA GLY A 211 -8.54 18.81 -24.34
C GLY A 211 -8.07 17.63 -23.50
N THR A 212 -7.36 16.71 -24.15
CA THR A 212 -6.85 15.48 -23.54
C THR A 212 -5.32 15.48 -23.52
N VAL A 213 -4.76 15.26 -22.33
CA VAL A 213 -3.32 15.14 -22.09
C VAL A 213 -2.99 13.69 -21.79
N GLU A 214 -1.92 13.18 -22.42
CA GLU A 214 -1.40 11.83 -22.17
C GLU A 214 -0.09 11.94 -21.36
N PHE A 215 -0.04 11.21 -20.26
CA PHE A 215 1.12 11.15 -19.37
C PHE A 215 1.72 9.75 -19.37
N SER A 216 3.05 9.66 -19.43
CA SER A 216 3.81 8.45 -19.10
C SER A 216 4.28 8.51 -17.65
N CYS A 217 4.16 7.40 -16.92
CA CYS A 217 4.59 7.34 -15.53
C CYS A 217 6.11 7.17 -15.42
N LEU A 218 6.72 7.97 -14.55
CA LEU A 218 8.16 7.95 -14.25
C LEU A 218 8.45 7.22 -12.94
N GLY A 219 7.46 7.13 -12.06
CA GLY A 219 7.46 6.34 -10.83
C GLY A 219 6.89 7.10 -9.65
N ASP A 220 6.79 6.41 -8.52
CA ASP A 220 6.15 6.89 -7.32
C ASP A 220 6.96 6.58 -6.05
N TRP A 221 6.75 7.38 -5.01
CA TRP A 221 7.41 7.22 -3.71
C TRP A 221 6.55 7.82 -2.59
N PHE A 222 6.86 7.44 -1.35
CA PHE A 222 6.15 7.90 -0.17
C PHE A 222 7.03 8.80 0.70
N VAL A 223 6.43 9.87 1.24
CA VAL A 223 7.02 10.72 2.26
C VAL A 223 6.00 10.86 3.40
N GLY A 224 6.19 10.07 4.47
CA GLY A 224 5.18 9.96 5.52
C GLY A 224 3.87 9.40 4.99
N LYS A 225 2.80 10.18 5.09
CA LYS A 225 1.44 9.84 4.58
C LYS A 225 1.21 10.26 3.13
N ASN A 226 2.09 11.09 2.59
CA ASN A 226 1.98 11.63 1.24
C ASN A 226 2.56 10.65 0.23
N HIS A 227 1.82 10.43 -0.84
CA HIS A 227 2.17 9.59 -1.97
C HIS A 227 2.40 10.46 -3.20
N TYR A 228 3.65 10.55 -3.60
CA TYR A 228 4.07 11.31 -4.77
C TYR A 228 4.23 10.39 -5.96
N PHE A 229 3.85 10.87 -7.14
CA PHE A 229 4.22 10.23 -8.39
C PHE A 229 4.54 11.26 -9.46
N ALA A 230 5.55 10.94 -10.25
CA ALA A 230 6.07 11.81 -11.30
C ALA A 230 5.67 11.28 -12.67
N VAL A 231 5.41 12.19 -13.60
CA VAL A 231 4.95 11.87 -14.95
C VAL A 231 5.58 12.77 -16.00
N ALA A 232 5.61 12.28 -17.23
CA ALA A 232 6.03 13.03 -18.41
C ALA A 232 4.89 13.10 -19.44
N ASN A 233 4.50 14.30 -19.85
CA ASN A 233 3.57 14.51 -20.95
C ASN A 233 4.22 14.06 -22.26
N THR A 234 3.62 13.08 -22.93
CA THR A 234 4.20 12.47 -24.13
C THR A 234 4.10 13.33 -25.38
N LYS A 235 3.17 14.30 -25.38
CA LYS A 235 2.92 15.21 -26.51
C LYS A 235 3.63 16.55 -26.37
N GLU A 236 4.29 16.80 -25.23
CA GLU A 236 5.00 18.04 -24.97
C GLU A 236 6.50 17.88 -25.20
N SER A 237 7.06 18.81 -25.96
CA SER A 237 8.49 18.86 -26.29
C SER A 237 9.27 19.75 -25.32
N ARG A 238 8.63 20.81 -24.81
CA ARG A 238 9.23 21.77 -23.89
C ARG A 238 9.38 21.14 -22.50
N LYS A 239 10.62 21.03 -22.03
CA LYS A 239 10.96 20.32 -20.78
C LYS A 239 10.25 20.90 -19.55
N ASP A 240 10.07 22.21 -19.51
CA ASP A 240 9.36 22.93 -18.45
C ASP A 240 7.87 22.57 -18.37
N GLU A 241 7.25 22.17 -19.49
CA GLU A 241 5.85 21.71 -19.52
C GLU A 241 5.66 20.20 -19.54
N LYS A 242 6.71 19.49 -19.93
CA LYS A 242 6.73 18.04 -20.05
C LYS A 242 6.58 17.34 -18.70
N PHE A 243 7.34 17.75 -17.69
CA PHE A 243 7.43 17.03 -16.42
C PHE A 243 6.50 17.59 -15.36
N ARG A 244 5.74 16.72 -14.69
CA ARG A 244 4.79 17.10 -13.63
C ARG A 244 4.85 16.10 -12.48
N CYS A 245 4.54 16.59 -11.29
CA CYS A 245 4.35 15.75 -10.11
C CYS A 245 2.89 15.78 -9.68
N PHE A 246 2.46 14.68 -9.11
CA PHE A 246 1.17 14.54 -8.47
C PHE A 246 1.38 14.11 -7.02
N LEU A 247 0.44 14.50 -6.18
CA LEU A 247 0.42 14.21 -4.76
C LEU A 247 -0.97 13.70 -4.36
N LYS A 248 -1.00 12.56 -3.71
CA LYS A 248 -2.17 12.04 -2.99
C LYS A 248 -1.84 11.85 -1.53
N ASN A 249 -2.85 11.88 -0.68
CA ASN A 249 -2.69 11.45 0.70
C ASN A 249 -3.16 10.00 0.84
N ARG A 250 -2.51 9.19 1.66
CA ARG A 250 -2.97 7.83 1.93
C ARG A 250 -4.30 7.81 2.69
N ASP A 251 -4.50 8.80 3.54
CA ASP A 251 -5.65 8.92 4.45
C ASP A 251 -6.82 9.68 3.78
N ASP A 252 -6.56 10.41 2.70
CA ASP A 252 -7.56 11.16 1.92
C ASP A 252 -7.43 10.81 0.42
N ASP A 253 -8.41 10.07 -0.09
CA ASP A 253 -8.54 9.67 -1.49
C ASP A 253 -9.53 10.55 -2.30
N GLU A 254 -10.12 11.56 -1.66
CA GLU A 254 -11.00 12.52 -2.33
C GLU A 254 -10.18 13.52 -3.15
N TYR A 255 -9.03 13.96 -2.64
CA TYR A 255 -8.22 14.99 -3.30
C TYR A 255 -6.91 14.47 -3.89
N MET A 256 -6.59 14.97 -5.07
CA MET A 256 -5.27 14.80 -5.70
C MET A 256 -4.72 16.14 -6.16
N GLY A 257 -3.48 16.41 -5.78
CA GLY A 257 -2.75 17.60 -6.19
C GLY A 257 -1.87 17.36 -7.42
N LYS A 258 -1.68 18.40 -8.23
CA LYS A 258 -0.75 18.41 -9.35
C LYS A 258 0.07 19.71 -9.37
N SER A 259 1.35 19.58 -9.69
CA SER A 259 2.26 20.72 -9.84
C SER A 259 2.02 21.45 -11.15
N ILE A 260 2.31 22.75 -11.20
CA ILE A 260 2.31 23.51 -12.47
C ILE A 260 3.69 23.47 -13.13
N THR A 261 4.73 23.26 -12.34
CA THR A 261 6.13 23.26 -12.76
C THR A 261 6.76 21.89 -12.46
N PRO A 262 7.96 21.59 -12.99
CA PRO A 262 8.69 20.35 -12.71
C PRO A 262 9.32 20.38 -11.31
N GLU A 263 8.50 20.61 -10.28
CA GLU A 263 8.92 20.79 -8.89
C GLU A 263 7.95 20.05 -7.96
N CYS A 264 8.33 18.86 -7.50
CA CYS A 264 7.47 18.05 -6.63
C CYS A 264 7.38 18.62 -5.20
N ASN A 265 8.41 19.35 -4.78
CA ASN A 265 8.52 19.98 -3.47
C ASN A 265 7.50 21.11 -3.24
N THR A 266 6.83 21.62 -4.29
CA THR A 266 5.76 22.61 -4.20
C THR A 266 4.45 22.00 -3.67
N LEU A 267 4.30 20.68 -3.79
CA LEU A 267 3.13 19.95 -3.35
C LEU A 267 3.29 19.55 -1.87
N LYS A 268 2.68 20.32 -0.97
CA LYS A 268 2.68 20.06 0.48
C LYS A 268 1.50 19.16 0.89
N SER A 269 0.30 19.49 0.40
CA SER A 269 -0.93 18.72 0.60
C SER A 269 -1.73 18.70 -0.72
N PRO A 270 -2.58 17.68 -0.95
CA PRO A 270 -3.47 17.67 -2.10
C PRO A 270 -4.39 18.91 -2.16
N GLU A 271 -4.87 19.38 -1.01
CA GLU A 271 -5.77 20.54 -0.91
C GLU A 271 -5.11 21.87 -1.26
N ASP A 272 -3.85 22.06 -0.85
CA ASP A 272 -3.08 23.28 -1.12
C ASP A 272 -2.29 23.26 -2.42
N SER A 273 -2.53 22.23 -3.24
CA SER A 273 -1.84 22.09 -4.50
C SER A 273 -2.25 23.19 -5.50
N PRO A 274 -1.32 23.64 -6.37
CA PRO A 274 -1.58 24.62 -7.42
C PRO A 274 -2.77 24.28 -8.32
N GLU A 275 -2.82 23.03 -8.77
CA GLU A 275 -3.97 22.42 -9.42
C GLU A 275 -4.47 21.30 -8.51
N ARG A 276 -5.71 21.42 -8.05
CA ARG A 276 -6.37 20.45 -7.16
C ARG A 276 -7.47 19.74 -7.91
N TYR A 277 -7.52 18.42 -7.76
CA TYR A 277 -8.58 17.56 -8.24
C TYR A 277 -9.40 17.03 -7.08
N ARG A 278 -10.73 17.15 -7.16
CA ARG A 278 -11.65 16.33 -6.37
C ARG A 278 -12.08 15.15 -7.21
N MET A 279 -11.68 13.95 -6.80
CA MET A 279 -11.83 12.71 -7.56
C MET A 279 -13.08 11.96 -7.11
N THR A 280 -13.76 11.34 -8.07
CA THR A 280 -14.88 10.42 -7.81
C THR A 280 -14.67 9.17 -8.67
N PRO A 281 -14.54 7.99 -8.07
CA PRO A 281 -14.32 6.76 -8.84
C PRO A 281 -15.56 6.44 -9.66
N VAL A 282 -15.35 6.09 -10.93
CA VAL A 282 -16.42 5.72 -11.86
C VAL A 282 -16.18 4.30 -12.34
N LYS A 283 -17.26 3.50 -12.36
CA LYS A 283 -17.20 2.15 -12.93
C LYS A 283 -16.92 2.24 -14.43
N SER A 284 -15.81 1.68 -14.85
CA SER A 284 -15.38 1.65 -16.25
C SER A 284 -16.25 0.73 -17.13
N GLU A 285 -16.67 -0.41 -16.59
CA GLU A 285 -17.37 -1.45 -17.35
C GLU A 285 -18.58 -2.02 -16.59
N THR A 286 -19.66 -2.30 -17.33
CA THR A 286 -20.80 -3.09 -16.85
C THR A 286 -20.71 -4.50 -17.42
N VAL A 287 -20.81 -5.50 -16.56
CA VAL A 287 -20.74 -6.91 -16.95
C VAL A 287 -22.14 -7.51 -16.84
N THR A 288 -22.63 -8.11 -17.93
CA THR A 288 -23.90 -8.84 -17.94
C THR A 288 -23.74 -10.19 -17.23
N PRO A 289 -24.60 -10.53 -16.25
CA PRO A 289 -24.58 -11.83 -15.59
C PRO A 289 -24.81 -12.98 -16.58
N GLY A 290 -24.06 -14.08 -16.42
CA GLY A 290 -24.22 -15.33 -17.18
C GLY A 290 -24.86 -16.46 -16.39
N CYS A 291 -25.00 -16.32 -15.07
CA CYS A 291 -25.66 -17.30 -14.20
C CYS A 291 -26.42 -16.64 -13.05
N ASN A 292 -27.22 -17.46 -12.36
CA ASN A 292 -27.84 -17.09 -11.09
C ASN A 292 -27.13 -17.80 -9.92
N LEU A 293 -26.91 -17.06 -8.86
CA LEU A 293 -26.48 -17.56 -7.56
C LEU A 293 -27.64 -18.31 -6.87
N PRO A 294 -27.35 -19.32 -6.04
CA PRO A 294 -28.38 -20.04 -5.30
C PRO A 294 -29.24 -19.11 -4.44
N LEU A 295 -30.56 -19.28 -4.51
CA LEU A 295 -31.54 -18.42 -3.82
C LEU A 295 -31.31 -18.36 -2.30
N ASN A 296 -30.85 -19.46 -1.70
CA ASN A 296 -30.56 -19.59 -0.28
C ASN A 296 -29.44 -18.66 0.22
N PHE A 297 -28.70 -18.01 -0.67
CA PHE A 297 -27.62 -17.08 -0.31
C PHE A 297 -28.07 -15.63 -0.36
N SER A 298 -29.27 -15.35 -0.89
CA SER A 298 -29.75 -13.98 -1.04
C SER A 298 -29.95 -13.34 0.32
N GLY A 299 -29.42 -12.14 0.53
CA GLY A 299 -29.54 -11.42 1.80
C GLY A 299 -28.33 -10.56 2.13
N HIS A 300 -28.33 -10.07 3.37
CA HIS A 300 -27.24 -9.28 3.95
C HIS A 300 -26.39 -10.15 4.87
N TRP A 301 -25.09 -10.10 4.66
CA TRP A 301 -24.09 -10.92 5.32
C TRP A 301 -22.91 -10.06 5.78
N ILE A 302 -22.14 -10.58 6.73
CA ILE A 302 -20.91 -9.98 7.26
C ILE A 302 -19.77 -10.95 6.96
N ASN A 303 -18.70 -10.44 6.34
CA ASN A 303 -17.53 -11.22 6.00
C ASN A 303 -16.43 -11.12 7.07
N THR A 304 -16.33 -12.16 7.87
CA THR A 304 -15.32 -12.29 8.94
C THR A 304 -13.86 -12.35 8.45
N ALA A 305 -13.63 -12.66 7.17
CA ALA A 305 -12.27 -12.76 6.62
C ALA A 305 -11.69 -11.40 6.18
N ASN A 306 -12.52 -10.36 6.04
CA ASN A 306 -12.11 -9.07 5.49
C ASN A 306 -12.60 -7.90 6.35
N ILE A 307 -12.09 -7.82 7.60
CA ILE A 307 -12.38 -6.73 8.54
C ILE A 307 -13.90 -6.50 8.67
N ASP A 308 -14.65 -7.58 8.84
CA ASP A 308 -16.11 -7.58 8.99
C ASP A 308 -16.86 -6.78 7.90
N ALA A 309 -16.43 -6.92 6.64
CA ALA A 309 -17.04 -6.25 5.51
C ALA A 309 -18.53 -6.61 5.32
N ASP A 310 -19.33 -5.61 4.97
CA ASP A 310 -20.73 -5.78 4.60
C ASP A 310 -20.85 -6.45 3.23
N VAL A 311 -21.58 -7.56 3.16
CA VAL A 311 -21.79 -8.33 1.94
C VAL A 311 -23.27 -8.40 1.61
N TYR A 312 -23.66 -7.91 0.45
CA TYR A 312 -25.00 -8.05 -0.09
C TYR A 312 -24.99 -9.05 -1.25
N ILE A 313 -25.78 -10.11 -1.12
CA ILE A 313 -25.93 -11.13 -2.15
C ILE A 313 -27.33 -11.02 -2.74
N ASN A 314 -27.40 -10.86 -4.05
CA ASN A 314 -28.62 -10.95 -4.84
C ASN A 314 -28.51 -12.16 -5.79
N GLN A 315 -29.54 -12.43 -6.60
CA GLN A 315 -29.59 -13.53 -7.55
C GLN A 315 -28.42 -13.57 -8.54
N THR A 316 -27.78 -12.45 -8.86
CA THR A 316 -26.73 -12.38 -9.88
C THR A 316 -25.43 -11.75 -9.41
N HIS A 317 -25.44 -11.08 -8.25
CA HIS A 317 -24.34 -10.25 -7.78
C HIS A 317 -24.01 -10.54 -6.31
N ILE A 318 -22.72 -10.53 -5.99
CA ILE A 318 -22.21 -10.41 -4.62
C ILE A 318 -21.52 -9.06 -4.54
N VAL A 319 -21.93 -8.23 -3.59
CA VAL A 319 -21.40 -6.89 -3.40
C VAL A 319 -20.76 -6.82 -2.03
N GLU A 320 -19.45 -6.67 -1.99
CA GLU A 320 -18.65 -6.62 -0.76
C GLU A 320 -18.19 -5.17 -0.54
N THR A 321 -18.55 -4.60 0.60
CA THR A 321 -18.19 -3.24 1.01
C THR A 321 -17.37 -3.32 2.28
N TRP A 322 -16.09 -2.97 2.19
CA TRP A 322 -15.17 -3.03 3.32
C TRP A 322 -14.84 -1.62 3.81
N HIS A 323 -14.65 -1.49 5.13
CA HIS A 323 -14.50 -0.21 5.82
C HIS A 323 -13.11 -0.13 6.47
N PRO A 324 -12.09 0.43 5.78
CA PRO A 324 -10.77 0.61 6.37
C PRO A 324 -10.79 1.54 7.59
N ASP A 325 -11.55 2.64 7.47
CA ASP A 325 -11.52 3.78 8.40
C ASP A 325 -12.94 4.37 8.56
N ILE A 326 -13.15 5.17 9.62
CA ILE A 326 -14.43 5.85 9.90
C ILE A 326 -14.72 6.86 8.78
N GLY A 327 -15.67 6.53 7.90
CA GLY A 327 -16.07 7.36 6.76
C GLY A 327 -15.56 6.89 5.40
N ARG A 328 -14.65 5.91 5.36
CA ARG A 328 -14.14 5.32 4.11
C ARG A 328 -14.83 4.00 3.84
N SER A 329 -15.21 3.76 2.59
CA SER A 329 -15.74 2.48 2.16
C SER A 329 -15.21 2.14 0.77
N ARG A 330 -14.83 0.88 0.58
CA ARG A 330 -14.41 0.39 -0.73
C ARG A 330 -15.31 -0.76 -1.13
N LYS A 331 -15.84 -0.65 -2.33
CA LYS A 331 -16.84 -1.56 -2.85
C LYS A 331 -16.26 -2.42 -3.96
N THR A 332 -16.45 -3.72 -3.84
CA THR A 332 -16.11 -4.71 -4.85
C THR A 332 -17.39 -5.42 -5.26
N VAL A 333 -17.63 -5.49 -6.57
CA VAL A 333 -18.81 -6.12 -7.15
C VAL A 333 -18.38 -7.38 -7.87
N TYR A 334 -18.94 -8.51 -7.50
CA TYR A 334 -18.75 -9.78 -8.16
C TYR A 334 -20.02 -10.15 -8.93
N VAL A 335 -19.88 -10.43 -10.22
CA VAL A 335 -21.00 -10.77 -11.11
C VAL A 335 -20.92 -12.25 -11.49
N CYS A 336 -22.01 -12.99 -11.33
CA CYS A 336 -22.08 -14.41 -11.69
C CYS A 336 -21.87 -14.60 -13.19
N LYS A 337 -20.82 -15.33 -13.58
CA LYS A 337 -20.52 -15.63 -14.99
C LYS A 337 -20.90 -17.05 -15.36
N GLU A 338 -20.42 -18.02 -14.59
CA GLU A 338 -20.74 -19.44 -14.76
C GLU A 338 -20.77 -20.14 -13.39
N SER A 339 -21.65 -21.12 -13.20
CA SER A 339 -21.78 -21.89 -11.96
C SER A 339 -21.76 -23.39 -12.28
N ARG A 340 -20.93 -24.16 -11.57
CA ARG A 340 -20.92 -25.63 -11.62
C ARG A 340 -20.71 -26.22 -10.24
N ASP A 341 -21.63 -27.08 -9.82
CA ASP A 341 -21.66 -27.68 -8.49
C ASP A 341 -21.61 -26.63 -7.37
N SER A 342 -20.59 -26.66 -6.51
CA SER A 342 -20.33 -25.68 -5.45
C SER A 342 -19.46 -24.50 -5.89
N ARG A 343 -18.88 -24.55 -7.11
CA ARG A 343 -17.94 -23.55 -7.64
C ARG A 343 -18.61 -22.58 -8.58
N ILE A 344 -18.39 -21.30 -8.35
CA ILE A 344 -18.99 -20.20 -9.09
C ILE A 344 -17.87 -19.32 -9.61
N LEU A 345 -17.78 -19.21 -10.94
CA LEU A 345 -16.92 -18.27 -11.61
C LEU A 345 -17.59 -16.89 -11.56
N LEU A 346 -16.91 -15.95 -10.91
CA LEU A 346 -17.37 -14.58 -10.73
C LEU A 346 -16.45 -13.62 -11.46
N THR A 347 -17.04 -12.62 -12.11
CA THR A 347 -16.30 -11.46 -12.60
C THR A 347 -16.20 -10.42 -11.49
N ARG A 348 -15.00 -10.15 -10.99
CA ARG A 348 -14.68 -9.14 -9.99
C ARG A 348 -14.48 -7.79 -10.67
N LEU A 349 -15.26 -6.81 -10.23
CA LEU A 349 -15.19 -5.41 -10.61
C LEU A 349 -14.88 -4.59 -9.35
N ASN A 350 -13.67 -4.04 -9.27
CA ASN A 350 -13.31 -3.09 -8.22
C ASN A 350 -13.82 -1.70 -8.63
N VAL A 351 -14.37 -0.91 -7.69
CA VAL A 351 -14.81 0.46 -7.99
C VAL A 351 -13.65 1.35 -8.46
N ASP A 352 -12.44 1.11 -7.98
CA ASP A 352 -11.21 1.80 -8.40
C ASP A 352 -10.52 1.09 -9.59
N GLY A 353 -11.02 -0.05 -10.03
CA GLY A 353 -10.36 -0.92 -11.00
C GLY A 353 -10.86 -0.70 -12.41
N CYS A 354 -9.94 -0.57 -13.36
CA CYS A 354 -10.30 -0.57 -14.78
C CYS A 354 -10.57 -1.97 -15.34
N GLN A 355 -9.91 -2.97 -14.76
CA GLN A 355 -9.90 -4.32 -15.27
C GLN A 355 -10.92 -5.17 -14.55
N LYS A 356 -11.63 -5.99 -15.32
CA LYS A 356 -12.36 -7.13 -14.79
C LYS A 356 -11.40 -8.29 -14.55
N ASP A 357 -11.45 -8.83 -13.34
CA ASP A 357 -10.76 -10.07 -13.02
C ASP A 357 -11.79 -11.18 -12.89
N TYR A 358 -11.35 -12.41 -13.11
CA TYR A 358 -12.15 -13.61 -12.93
C TYR A 358 -11.65 -14.33 -11.69
N ILE A 359 -12.55 -14.59 -10.77
CA ILE A 359 -12.25 -15.26 -9.50
C ILE A 359 -13.23 -16.40 -9.30
N CYS A 360 -12.73 -17.53 -8.82
CA CYS A 360 -13.60 -18.63 -8.44
C CYS A 360 -13.98 -18.53 -6.97
N TYR A 361 -15.28 -18.63 -6.68
CA TYR A 361 -15.78 -18.88 -5.34
C TYR A 361 -16.16 -20.34 -5.25
N ASP A 362 -15.78 -21.01 -4.17
CA ASP A 362 -16.40 -22.29 -3.82
C ASP A 362 -17.21 -22.10 -2.55
N ILE A 363 -18.52 -22.28 -2.66
CA ILE A 363 -19.50 -21.96 -1.63
C ILE A 363 -20.16 -23.24 -1.15
N VAL A 364 -20.12 -23.47 0.16
CA VAL A 364 -20.73 -24.61 0.83
C VAL A 364 -21.66 -24.10 1.92
N PRO A 365 -22.98 -24.03 1.69
CA PRO A 365 -23.91 -23.66 2.75
C PRO A 365 -23.98 -24.75 3.81
N ARG A 366 -23.98 -24.34 5.08
CA ARG A 366 -24.21 -25.24 6.21
C ARG A 366 -25.49 -24.91 6.96
N HIS A 367 -25.87 -23.63 7.02
CA HIS A 367 -26.98 -23.16 7.83
C HIS A 367 -27.57 -21.84 7.29
N HIS A 368 -28.81 -21.50 7.64
CA HIS A 368 -29.47 -20.27 7.19
C HIS A 368 -28.79 -18.98 7.73
N ASN A 369 -28.00 -19.08 8.80
CA ASN A 369 -27.23 -17.97 9.36
C ASN A 369 -25.76 -17.94 8.90
N ILE A 370 -25.26 -19.00 8.24
CA ILE A 370 -23.83 -19.12 7.91
C ILE A 370 -23.63 -19.76 6.54
N ILE A 371 -22.85 -19.06 5.72
CA ILE A 371 -22.31 -19.56 4.47
C ILE A 371 -20.79 -19.72 4.62
N ARG A 372 -20.27 -20.91 4.32
CA ARG A 372 -18.83 -21.13 4.18
C ARG A 372 -18.44 -20.91 2.73
N TYR A 373 -17.35 -20.21 2.52
CA TYR A 373 -16.83 -20.01 1.18
C TYR A 373 -15.30 -19.97 1.17
N ARG A 374 -14.72 -20.08 -0.01
CA ARG A 374 -13.31 -19.82 -0.25
C ARG A 374 -13.13 -19.16 -1.60
N LYS A 375 -12.12 -18.28 -1.70
CA LYS A 375 -11.79 -17.55 -2.92
C LYS A 375 -10.54 -18.14 -3.56
N GLY A 376 -10.57 -18.38 -4.86
CA GLY A 376 -9.40 -18.68 -5.67
C GLY A 376 -8.59 -17.42 -5.97
N LEU A 377 -7.44 -17.60 -6.62
CA LEU A 377 -6.66 -16.49 -7.16
C LEU A 377 -7.44 -15.78 -8.29
N ALA A 378 -7.32 -14.45 -8.34
CA ALA A 378 -7.91 -13.64 -9.40
C ALA A 378 -7.06 -13.75 -10.67
N MET A 379 -7.72 -13.98 -11.81
CA MET A 379 -7.11 -14.25 -13.11
C MET A 379 -7.70 -13.35 -14.18
N ILE A 380 -6.98 -13.13 -15.27
CA ILE A 380 -7.43 -12.26 -16.38
C ILE A 380 -8.27 -13.04 -17.40
N LYS A 381 -8.01 -14.34 -17.50
CA LYS A 381 -8.65 -15.22 -18.49
C LYS A 381 -10.02 -15.68 -18.02
N ASP A 382 -11.03 -15.50 -18.88
CA ASP A 382 -12.39 -16.00 -18.71
C ASP A 382 -12.47 -17.49 -19.08
N ASP A 383 -11.96 -18.36 -18.22
CA ASP A 383 -12.07 -19.81 -18.41
C ASP A 383 -12.35 -20.52 -17.08
N PHE A 384 -13.52 -21.12 -16.97
CA PHE A 384 -13.95 -21.83 -15.78
C PHE A 384 -12.94 -22.89 -15.35
N HIS A 385 -12.41 -23.68 -16.28
CA HIS A 385 -11.51 -24.78 -15.92
C HIS A 385 -10.18 -24.30 -15.35
N THR A 386 -9.65 -23.20 -15.88
CA THR A 386 -8.42 -22.58 -15.38
C THR A 386 -8.66 -21.88 -14.04
N VAL A 387 -9.68 -21.03 -13.95
CA VAL A 387 -9.93 -20.15 -12.78
C VAL A 387 -10.49 -20.93 -11.59
N CYS A 388 -11.38 -21.89 -11.84
CA CYS A 388 -11.99 -22.74 -10.81
C CYS A 388 -11.26 -24.08 -10.59
N SER A 389 -10.01 -24.22 -11.06
CA SER A 389 -9.17 -25.38 -10.71
C SER A 389 -8.87 -25.38 -9.21
N TRP A 390 -8.85 -26.57 -8.61
CA TRP A 390 -8.51 -26.75 -7.19
C TRP A 390 -7.13 -26.19 -6.82
N THR A 391 -6.21 -26.13 -7.78
CA THR A 391 -4.86 -25.56 -7.60
C THR A 391 -4.85 -24.04 -7.45
N GLN A 392 -5.93 -23.35 -7.86
CA GLN A 392 -6.03 -21.89 -7.74
C GLN A 392 -6.49 -21.44 -6.36
N PHE A 393 -6.93 -22.37 -5.50
CA PHE A 393 -7.26 -22.06 -4.12
C PHE A 393 -5.98 -22.14 -3.29
N PRO A 394 -5.56 -21.06 -2.60
CA PRO A 394 -4.33 -21.07 -1.83
C PRO A 394 -4.40 -22.13 -0.73
N ALA A 395 -3.61 -23.19 -0.88
CA ALA A 395 -3.50 -24.25 0.11
C ALA A 395 -2.68 -23.76 1.31
N LYS A 396 -3.35 -23.30 2.36
CA LYS A 396 -2.74 -23.33 3.70
C LYS A 396 -2.76 -24.79 4.18
N ASN A 397 -1.87 -25.15 5.11
CA ASN A 397 -1.66 -26.51 5.63
C ASN A 397 -2.93 -27.26 6.11
N ALA A 398 -4.08 -26.58 6.21
CA ALA A 398 -5.42 -27.16 6.24
C ALA A 398 -6.34 -26.36 5.30
N TRP A 399 -7.29 -27.04 4.64
CA TRP A 399 -8.31 -26.41 3.81
C TRP A 399 -9.26 -25.59 4.69
N LYS A 400 -9.00 -24.28 4.81
CA LYS A 400 -9.80 -23.35 5.61
C LYS A 400 -10.85 -22.68 4.73
N TYR A 401 -12.10 -22.69 5.20
CA TYR A 401 -13.18 -21.90 4.64
C TYR A 401 -13.36 -20.63 5.47
N ASP A 402 -13.61 -19.52 4.78
CA ASP A 402 -14.04 -18.26 5.37
C ASP A 402 -15.56 -18.28 5.57
N LEU A 403 -16.06 -17.38 6.43
CA LEU A 403 -17.46 -17.36 6.86
C LEU A 403 -18.14 -16.04 6.49
N PHE A 404 -19.28 -16.15 5.83
CA PHE A 404 -20.31 -15.12 5.80
C PHE A 404 -21.33 -15.42 6.90
N LEU A 405 -21.50 -14.48 7.83
CA LEU A 405 -22.51 -14.53 8.89
C LEU A 405 -23.69 -13.68 8.47
N ALA A 406 -24.93 -14.14 8.67
CA ALA A 406 -26.10 -13.32 8.39
C ALA A 406 -26.05 -12.04 9.25
N ARG A 407 -26.32 -10.88 8.64
CA ARG A 407 -26.32 -9.59 9.35
C ARG A 407 -27.34 -9.56 10.48
N ASP A 408 -28.53 -10.09 10.20
CA ASP A 408 -29.63 -10.25 11.14
C ASP A 408 -29.93 -11.75 11.31
N PRO A 409 -29.15 -12.46 12.14
CA PRO A 409 -29.23 -13.90 12.23
C PRO A 409 -30.43 -14.36 13.07
N VAL A 410 -31.03 -15.48 12.69
CA VAL A 410 -32.18 -16.06 13.41
C VAL A 410 -31.69 -17.01 14.51
N PRO A 411 -32.07 -16.80 15.78
CA PRO A 411 -31.60 -17.64 16.88
C PRO A 411 -32.11 -19.08 16.75
N ILE A 412 -31.21 -20.03 16.96
CA ILE A 412 -31.50 -21.47 17.02
C ILE A 412 -31.31 -22.01 18.43
N ARG A 413 -31.81 -23.23 18.67
CA ARG A 413 -31.58 -23.90 19.95
C ARG A 413 -30.09 -24.15 20.16
N CYS A 414 -29.59 -23.73 21.31
CA CYS A 414 -28.22 -23.98 21.73
C CYS A 414 -27.96 -25.49 21.88
N PRO A 415 -26.73 -25.96 21.64
CA PRO A 415 -26.38 -27.38 21.79
C PRO A 415 -26.33 -27.84 23.24
N VAL A 416 -26.23 -26.90 24.18
CA VAL A 416 -26.19 -27.15 25.62
C VAL A 416 -27.40 -26.51 26.29
N ALA A 417 -27.90 -27.16 27.34
CA ALA A 417 -29.00 -26.67 28.19
C ALA A 417 -28.58 -26.79 29.66
N GLY A 418 -28.98 -25.84 30.49
CA GLY A 418 -28.73 -25.87 31.93
C GLY A 418 -27.82 -24.76 32.44
N LYS A 419 -27.43 -24.85 33.71
CA LYS A 419 -26.54 -23.90 34.40
C LYS A 419 -25.21 -24.56 34.71
N PHE A 420 -24.13 -23.82 34.47
CA PHE A 420 -22.76 -24.32 34.57
C PHE A 420 -21.87 -23.29 35.27
N LYS A 421 -20.98 -23.78 36.14
CA LYS A 421 -19.89 -22.99 36.70
C LYS A 421 -18.67 -23.09 35.77
N PHE A 422 -17.99 -21.99 35.49
CA PHE A 422 -16.85 -21.94 34.60
C PHE A 422 -15.62 -21.28 35.23
N THR A 423 -14.46 -21.51 34.64
CA THR A 423 -13.20 -20.84 35.02
C THR A 423 -12.57 -20.26 33.78
N GLN A 424 -12.21 -18.98 33.83
CA GLN A 424 -11.73 -18.24 32.67
C GLN A 424 -10.21 -18.35 32.49
N LYS A 425 -9.75 -18.51 31.24
CA LYS A 425 -8.33 -18.46 30.84
C LYS A 425 -8.22 -17.74 29.49
N GLY A 426 -7.18 -16.92 29.30
CA GLY A 426 -6.96 -16.16 28.06
C GLY A 426 -6.69 -14.68 28.32
N ASP A 427 -6.49 -13.94 27.22
CA ASP A 427 -6.08 -12.54 27.23
C ASP A 427 -7.24 -11.57 27.53
N ILE A 428 -8.46 -11.92 27.12
CA ILE A 428 -9.68 -11.15 27.37
C ILE A 428 -10.62 -12.04 28.18
N LYS A 429 -10.86 -11.66 29.43
CA LYS A 429 -11.79 -12.34 30.33
C LYS A 429 -13.12 -11.59 30.35
N PHE A 430 -14.22 -12.32 30.53
CA PHE A 430 -15.49 -11.73 30.91
C PHE A 430 -15.33 -11.05 32.26
N GLU A 431 -15.80 -9.82 32.36
CA GLU A 431 -15.81 -9.03 33.58
C GLU A 431 -17.25 -8.64 33.88
N THR A 432 -17.59 -8.59 35.17
CA THR A 432 -18.91 -8.10 35.58
C THR A 432 -19.00 -6.58 35.38
N ARG A 433 -19.70 -6.11 34.32
CA ARG A 433 -20.01 -4.70 34.07
C ARG A 433 -21.30 -4.30 34.82
N ILE A 434 -21.56 -3.01 34.99
CA ILE A 434 -22.85 -2.51 35.48
C ILE A 434 -23.42 -1.65 34.36
N LEU A 435 -24.65 -1.90 33.92
CA LEU A 435 -25.31 -1.10 32.89
C LEU A 435 -25.45 0.35 33.39
N GLY A 436 -24.69 1.28 32.80
CA GLY A 436 -24.80 2.73 33.08
C GLY A 436 -23.60 3.42 33.74
N GLY A 437 -22.48 2.73 34.01
CA GLY A 437 -21.39 3.35 34.79
C GLY A 437 -21.77 3.54 36.26
N VAL A 438 -20.92 4.26 37.01
CA VAL A 438 -21.02 4.43 38.48
C VAL A 438 -22.46 4.79 38.87
N THR A 439 -23.11 3.92 39.63
CA THR A 439 -24.45 4.20 40.16
C THR A 439 -24.38 5.40 41.11
N ASP A 440 -25.15 6.45 40.85
CA ASP A 440 -25.33 7.66 41.69
C ASP A 440 -25.94 7.38 43.08
N SER A 441 -26.07 6.11 43.48
CA SER A 441 -26.53 5.72 44.81
C SER A 441 -25.72 4.52 45.30
N PRO A 442 -25.22 4.54 46.55
CA PRO A 442 -24.55 3.38 47.13
C PRO A 442 -25.55 2.23 47.14
N ARG A 443 -25.15 1.09 46.54
CA ARG A 443 -25.93 -0.14 46.70
C ARG A 443 -26.10 -0.38 48.21
N PRO A 444 -27.28 -0.83 48.68
CA PRO A 444 -27.38 -1.37 50.02
C PRO A 444 -26.29 -2.45 50.16
N ASP A 445 -25.63 -2.54 51.32
CA ASP A 445 -24.63 -3.57 51.63
C ASP A 445 -25.28 -4.96 51.56
N ILE A 446 -25.43 -5.48 50.34
CA ILE A 446 -25.93 -6.82 50.08
C ILE A 446 -24.75 -7.75 50.26
N TYR A 447 -24.66 -8.34 51.45
CA TYR A 447 -23.65 -9.33 51.76
C TYR A 447 -23.93 -10.63 50.99
N CYS A 448 -23.17 -10.86 49.91
CA CYS A 448 -23.17 -12.12 49.21
C CYS A 448 -22.29 -13.15 49.94
N LYS A 449 -22.88 -14.27 50.37
CA LYS A 449 -22.18 -15.36 51.07
C LYS A 449 -21.30 -16.19 50.15
N GLU A 450 -21.76 -16.44 48.93
CA GLU A 450 -21.05 -17.25 47.94
C GLU A 450 -21.23 -16.64 46.55
N ASN A 451 -20.10 -16.37 45.90
CA ASN A 451 -20.04 -15.82 44.56
C ASN A 451 -19.49 -16.87 43.59
N ILE A 452 -20.20 -17.11 42.49
CA ILE A 452 -19.86 -18.11 41.49
C ILE A 452 -19.97 -17.51 40.09
N SER A 453 -19.23 -18.05 39.14
CA SER A 453 -19.48 -17.81 37.72
C SER A 453 -20.73 -18.59 37.28
N ASP A 454 -21.64 -17.97 36.54
CA ASP A 454 -22.83 -18.60 35.97
C ASP A 454 -22.82 -18.51 34.44
N PHE A 455 -22.83 -19.67 33.79
CA PHE A 455 -23.13 -19.82 32.38
C PHE A 455 -24.45 -20.57 32.29
N SER A 456 -25.49 -19.92 31.79
CA SER A 456 -26.83 -20.50 31.76
C SER A 456 -27.51 -20.43 30.40
N VAL A 457 -28.15 -21.54 30.05
CA VAL A 457 -29.02 -21.70 28.88
C VAL A 457 -30.31 -22.32 29.39
N CYS A 458 -31.12 -21.49 30.03
CA CYS A 458 -32.36 -21.90 30.72
C CYS A 458 -33.61 -21.19 30.20
N ASP A 459 -33.49 -20.44 29.10
CA ASP A 459 -34.63 -19.85 28.42
C ASP A 459 -35.63 -20.92 27.94
N ALA A 460 -36.91 -20.57 27.88
CA ALA A 460 -38.00 -21.46 27.49
C ALA A 460 -37.80 -22.07 26.09
N GLU A 461 -37.18 -21.34 25.18
CA GLU A 461 -36.88 -21.82 23.83
C GLU A 461 -35.45 -22.36 23.67
N GLN A 462 -34.62 -22.25 24.72
CA GLN A 462 -33.20 -22.67 24.73
C GLN A 462 -32.38 -22.00 23.62
N LYS A 463 -32.69 -20.75 23.25
CA LYS A 463 -31.99 -20.01 22.16
C LYS A 463 -31.00 -18.97 22.67
N GLU A 464 -31.04 -18.70 23.96
CA GLU A 464 -30.35 -17.59 24.61
C GLU A 464 -29.40 -18.12 25.67
N MET A 465 -28.22 -17.51 25.68
CA MET A 465 -27.11 -17.84 26.56
C MET A 465 -26.76 -16.62 27.39
N TRP A 466 -26.64 -16.86 28.68
CA TRP A 466 -26.49 -15.85 29.71
C TRP A 466 -25.18 -16.15 30.45
N ILE A 467 -24.23 -15.20 30.42
CA ILE A 467 -22.93 -15.36 31.07
C ILE A 467 -22.72 -14.26 32.10
N ASP A 468 -22.41 -14.67 33.32
CA ASP A 468 -22.01 -13.82 34.44
C ASP A 468 -20.77 -14.39 35.13
N GLU A 469 -19.78 -13.55 35.38
CA GLU A 469 -18.57 -13.94 36.11
C GLU A 469 -18.80 -13.98 37.62
N HIS A 470 -19.62 -13.06 38.16
CA HIS A 470 -19.80 -12.84 39.60
C HIS A 470 -21.28 -12.91 39.99
N TYR A 471 -21.88 -14.09 39.79
CA TYR A 471 -23.23 -14.38 40.20
C TYR A 471 -23.33 -14.71 41.70
N CYS A 472 -24.15 -13.94 42.42
CA CYS A 472 -24.40 -14.18 43.84
C CYS A 472 -25.41 -15.32 44.06
N LEU A 473 -24.98 -16.42 44.68
CA LEU A 473 -25.84 -17.58 44.97
C LEU A 473 -26.69 -17.41 46.25
N SER A 474 -26.60 -16.26 46.92
CA SER A 474 -27.27 -16.06 48.21
C SER A 474 -28.79 -15.88 48.04
N VAL A 475 -29.57 -16.56 48.88
CA VAL A 475 -31.04 -16.44 48.95
C VAL A 475 -31.51 -15.83 50.28
N ASP A 476 -32.64 -15.13 50.22
CA ASP A 476 -33.33 -14.56 51.38
C ASP A 476 -34.08 -15.65 52.17
N TYR A 477 -34.71 -15.26 53.28
CA TYR A 477 -35.49 -16.18 54.12
C TYR A 477 -36.73 -16.78 53.40
N LYS A 478 -37.10 -16.27 52.23
CA LYS A 478 -38.17 -16.77 51.36
C LYS A 478 -37.63 -17.61 50.19
N GLY A 479 -36.33 -17.88 50.15
CA GLY A 479 -35.68 -18.62 49.06
C GLY A 479 -35.57 -17.83 47.76
N ARG A 480 -35.74 -16.51 47.78
CA ARG A 480 -35.55 -15.63 46.62
C ARG A 480 -34.11 -15.14 46.57
N PRO A 481 -33.52 -14.89 45.39
CA PRO A 481 -32.20 -14.28 45.31
C PRO A 481 -32.14 -12.97 46.11
N VAL A 482 -31.12 -12.81 46.98
CA VAL A 482 -30.97 -11.62 47.84
C VAL A 482 -30.65 -10.39 47.00
N ASP A 483 -29.98 -10.59 45.87
CA ASP A 483 -29.60 -9.52 44.97
C ASP A 483 -30.54 -9.47 43.75
N ILE A 484 -31.57 -8.63 43.87
CA ILE A 484 -32.48 -8.29 42.77
C ILE A 484 -31.88 -7.21 41.85
N TYR A 485 -30.75 -6.60 42.22
CA TYR A 485 -30.06 -5.54 41.48
C TYR A 485 -28.81 -6.03 40.72
N SER A 486 -28.37 -7.28 40.93
CA SER A 486 -27.43 -8.00 40.06
C SER A 486 -28.11 -8.95 39.08
N ILE A 487 -29.43 -8.78 38.84
CA ILE A 487 -30.12 -9.37 37.68
C ILE A 487 -29.67 -8.68 36.36
N ASP A 488 -28.57 -7.94 36.38
CA ASP A 488 -27.95 -7.40 35.17
C ASP A 488 -27.09 -8.50 34.56
N ILE A 489 -27.69 -9.32 33.71
CA ILE A 489 -26.90 -10.27 32.91
C ILE A 489 -26.17 -9.49 31.82
N LEU A 490 -24.87 -9.69 31.74
CA LEU A 490 -23.96 -8.75 31.05
C LEU A 490 -23.64 -9.15 29.64
N TYR A 491 -23.52 -10.45 29.43
CA TYR A 491 -23.34 -11.02 28.12
C TYR A 491 -24.58 -11.85 27.84
N PHE A 492 -25.44 -11.24 27.04
CA PHE A 492 -26.59 -11.88 26.43
C PHE A 492 -26.19 -12.28 25.01
N GLU A 493 -26.01 -13.58 24.80
CA GLU A 493 -25.64 -14.14 23.51
C GLU A 493 -26.77 -15.00 22.97
N ARG A 494 -26.92 -15.02 21.64
CA ARG A 494 -27.90 -15.86 20.96
C ARG A 494 -27.17 -16.94 20.18
N CYS A 495 -27.64 -18.18 20.28
CA CYS A 495 -27.05 -19.28 19.53
C CYS A 495 -27.43 -19.18 18.05
N LEU A 496 -26.44 -19.02 17.16
CA LEU A 496 -26.70 -18.78 15.73
C LEU A 496 -26.44 -20.00 14.84
N VAL A 497 -25.53 -20.88 15.24
CA VAL A 497 -25.24 -22.12 14.52
C VAL A 497 -24.72 -23.18 15.48
N PHE A 498 -24.97 -24.43 15.14
CA PHE A 498 -24.18 -25.55 15.63
C PHE A 498 -23.52 -26.23 14.42
N ALA A 499 -22.20 -26.25 14.38
CA ALA A 499 -21.45 -26.92 13.32
C ALA A 499 -20.60 -28.03 13.95
N ALA A 500 -21.09 -29.27 13.88
CA ALA A 500 -20.24 -30.43 14.08
C ALA A 500 -19.20 -30.45 12.95
N TYR A 501 -17.91 -30.36 13.33
CA TYR A 501 -16.79 -30.41 12.39
C TYR A 501 -16.56 -31.82 11.88
#